data_AF-M0P0Y3-F1
#
_entry.id   AF-M0P0Y3-F1
#
_cell.length_a   1.000
_cell.length_b   1.000
_cell.length_c   1.000
_cell.angle_alpha   90.00
_cell.angle_beta   90.00
_cell.angle_gamma   90.00
#
_symmetry.space_group_name_H-M   'P 1'
#
loop_
_entity.id
_entity.type
_entity.pdbx_description
1 polymer ?
#
loop_
_entity_poly.entity_id
_entity_poly.type
_entity_poly.pdbx_seq_one_letter_code
_entity_poly.pdbx_strand_id
1 'polypeptide(L)'
;MSSSTRSRRSTRPALEVLDRDHDRLLYDGDVRRDPPIQPLADGFTSLWMALSWYQAASVRTLGHVESVLEPRQIMPESPVFDDLLRRSETGSYVRQRLVESMDDACDLAFRQFRDRAKERLEDDDESVTIDPENERNPLMRPAFERLDTGQSKALRELWTGFDSRREVTRWLRSVTAVTNGEKPQGAVNDLERSSPLMEALLDSESDGATLTRYRFAVSTLLPACNAAARTLRGSESANVDSDMGKWERG
;
A
#
# COMPACT_ATOMS: atom_id res chain seq x y z
N MET A 1 9.25 -14.15 31.36
CA MET A 1 9.02 -12.73 31.71
C MET A 1 8.15 -12.16 30.61
N SER A 2 6.85 -12.02 30.88
CA SER A 2 5.89 -11.52 29.89
C SER A 2 6.00 -10.01 29.81
N SER A 3 6.54 -9.50 28.70
CA SER A 3 6.52 -8.07 28.40
C SER A 3 5.07 -7.67 28.14
N SER A 4 4.42 -7.10 29.16
CA SER A 4 3.11 -6.50 29.06
C SER A 4 3.24 -5.24 28.20
N THR A 5 2.86 -5.30 26.92
CA THR A 5 2.70 -4.13 26.07
C THR A 5 1.68 -3.22 26.75
N ARG A 6 2.15 -2.07 27.27
CA ARG A 6 1.29 -1.10 27.96
C ARG A 6 0.41 -0.46 26.90
N SER A 7 -0.83 -0.94 26.79
CA SER A 7 -1.90 -0.17 26.16
C SER A 7 -2.01 1.17 26.88
N ARG A 8 -1.50 2.23 26.25
CA ARG A 8 -1.57 3.60 26.77
C ARG A 8 -2.89 4.19 26.28
N ARG A 9 -3.65 4.84 27.18
CA ARG A 9 -4.76 5.70 26.74
C ARG A 9 -4.17 6.81 25.89
N SER A 10 -4.49 6.78 24.60
CA SER A 10 -4.17 7.85 23.67
C SER A 10 -5.40 8.70 23.43
N THR A 11 -5.22 10.00 23.37
CA THR A 11 -6.27 10.90 22.84
C THR A 11 -6.27 10.91 21.31
N ARG A 12 -5.30 10.25 20.67
CA ARG A 12 -5.11 10.22 19.21
C ARG A 12 -4.61 8.86 18.72
N PRO A 13 -5.32 7.75 19.01
CA PRO A 13 -4.86 6.40 18.70
C PRO A 13 -4.62 6.17 17.20
N ALA A 14 -5.36 6.84 16.32
CA ALA A 14 -5.18 6.70 14.87
C ALA A 14 -3.83 7.25 14.37
N LEU A 15 -3.25 8.24 15.06
CA LEU A 15 -1.91 8.75 14.74
C LEU A 15 -0.82 7.80 15.23
N GLU A 16 -1.02 7.14 16.36
CA GLU A 16 -0.10 6.10 16.86
C GLU A 16 -0.10 4.86 15.95
N VAL A 17 -1.26 4.48 15.41
CA VAL A 17 -1.35 3.41 14.41
C VAL A 17 -0.62 3.77 13.12
N LEU A 18 -0.76 5.02 12.65
CA LEU A 18 -0.05 5.49 11.46
C LEU A 18 1.47 5.49 11.66
N ASP A 19 1.94 6.02 12.80
CA ASP A 19 3.35 6.01 13.20
C ASP A 19 3.89 4.57 13.22
N ARG A 20 3.13 3.64 13.81
CA ARG A 20 3.49 2.22 13.82
C ARG A 20 3.53 1.59 12.43
N ASP A 21 2.61 1.98 11.54
CA ASP A 21 2.62 1.53 10.16
C ASP A 21 3.83 2.06 9.38
N HIS A 22 4.34 3.25 9.71
CA HIS A 22 5.60 3.78 9.16
C HIS A 22 6.80 2.96 9.64
N ASP A 23 6.88 2.64 10.94
CA ASP A 23 7.93 1.73 11.46
C ASP A 23 7.93 0.37 10.76
N ARG A 24 6.74 -0.20 10.49
CA ARG A 24 6.62 -1.47 9.76
C ARG A 24 7.11 -1.37 8.32
N LEU A 25 6.90 -0.24 7.65
CA LEU A 25 7.42 -0.04 6.29
C LEU A 25 8.94 0.07 6.26
N LEU A 26 9.52 0.74 7.26
CA LEU A 26 10.93 1.14 7.24
C LEU A 26 11.84 0.11 7.91
N TYR A 27 11.42 -0.43 9.05
CA TYR A 27 12.30 -1.16 9.97
C TYR A 27 11.78 -2.55 10.37
N ASP A 28 10.50 -2.69 10.71
CA ASP A 28 10.02 -3.89 11.40
C ASP A 28 9.37 -4.93 10.48
N GLY A 29 8.83 -4.51 9.35
CA GLY A 29 7.97 -5.34 8.50
C GLY A 29 6.59 -5.62 9.12
N ASP A 30 5.74 -6.33 8.37
CA ASP A 30 4.44 -6.81 8.85
C ASP A 30 4.05 -8.11 8.17
N VAL A 31 4.14 -9.21 8.92
CA VAL A 31 3.79 -10.55 8.44
C VAL A 31 2.28 -10.83 8.41
N ARG A 32 1.46 -9.94 8.98
CA ARG A 32 0.00 -10.11 9.06
C ARG A 32 -0.70 -9.58 7.82
N ARG A 33 -0.05 -8.67 7.09
CA ARG A 33 -0.49 -8.24 5.77
C ARG A 33 -0.24 -9.35 4.74
N ASP A 34 -1.11 -9.46 3.74
CA ASP A 34 -0.89 -10.34 2.60
C ASP A 34 -0.90 -9.53 1.28
N PRO A 35 0.26 -9.39 0.60
CA PRO A 35 1.58 -9.92 0.94
C PRO A 35 2.20 -9.24 2.17
N PRO A 36 3.11 -9.93 2.87
CA PRO A 36 3.79 -9.37 4.02
C PRO A 36 4.64 -8.17 3.62
N ILE A 37 4.77 -7.20 4.52
CA ILE A 37 5.69 -6.07 4.36
C ILE A 37 7.08 -6.56 4.78
N GLN A 38 8.02 -6.49 3.86
CA GLN A 38 9.46 -6.56 4.17
C GLN A 38 9.95 -5.14 4.40
N PRO A 39 10.72 -4.86 5.47
CA PRO A 39 11.14 -3.51 5.78
C PRO A 39 12.16 -3.00 4.74
N LEU A 40 12.05 -1.71 4.40
CA LEU A 40 12.95 -1.07 3.43
C LEU A 40 14.41 -1.16 3.87
N ALA A 41 14.72 -1.06 5.16
CA ALA A 41 16.09 -1.17 5.67
C ALA A 41 16.76 -2.51 5.29
N ASP A 42 16.01 -3.61 5.35
CA ASP A 42 16.53 -4.96 5.09
C ASP A 42 16.63 -5.30 3.59
N GLY A 43 15.82 -4.63 2.78
CA GLY A 43 15.68 -4.89 1.35
C GLY A 43 14.72 -6.04 1.04
N PHE A 44 14.40 -6.19 -0.24
CA PHE A 44 13.34 -7.09 -0.70
C PHE A 44 13.90 -8.39 -1.28
N THR A 45 13.26 -9.51 -0.97
CA THR A 45 13.71 -10.83 -1.46
C THR A 45 13.35 -11.08 -2.92
N SER A 46 12.46 -10.29 -3.51
CA SER A 46 12.02 -10.44 -4.90
C SER A 46 11.39 -9.17 -5.46
N LEU A 47 11.26 -9.12 -6.79
CA LEU A 47 10.47 -8.13 -7.52
C LEU A 47 9.05 -7.98 -6.96
N TRP A 48 8.40 -9.11 -6.68
CA TRP A 48 7.05 -9.11 -6.10
C TRP A 48 6.99 -8.42 -4.74
N MET A 49 7.99 -8.66 -3.88
CA MET A 49 8.04 -8.01 -2.56
C MET A 49 8.35 -6.52 -2.66
N ALA A 50 9.21 -6.09 -3.59
CA ALA A 50 9.44 -4.67 -3.87
C ALA A 50 8.17 -3.97 -4.37
N LEU A 51 7.44 -4.59 -5.32
CA LEU A 51 6.17 -4.09 -5.84
C LEU A 51 5.10 -3.99 -4.75
N SER A 52 4.98 -5.04 -3.94
CA SER A 52 4.00 -5.13 -2.85
C SER A 52 4.29 -4.13 -1.74
N TRP A 53 5.57 -3.93 -1.41
CA TRP A 53 6.00 -2.91 -0.45
C TRP A 53 5.67 -1.51 -0.97
N TYR A 54 5.98 -1.21 -2.24
CA TYR A 54 5.71 0.11 -2.80
C TYR A 54 4.22 0.46 -2.71
N GLN A 55 3.34 -0.48 -3.09
CA GLN A 55 1.90 -0.27 -2.97
C GLN A 55 1.45 -0.12 -1.51
N ALA A 56 2.01 -0.90 -0.58
CA ALA A 56 1.72 -0.74 0.85
C ALA A 56 2.15 0.64 1.37
N ALA A 57 3.30 1.15 0.90
CA ALA A 57 3.81 2.47 1.18
C ALA A 57 2.90 3.55 0.60
N SER A 58 2.40 3.40 -0.63
CA SER A 58 1.40 4.32 -1.21
C SER A 58 0.23 4.59 -0.27
N VAL A 59 -0.34 3.55 0.35
CA VAL A 59 -1.48 3.72 1.28
C VAL A 59 -1.06 4.39 2.57
N ARG A 60 0.01 3.92 3.21
CA ARG A 60 0.46 4.34 4.54
C ARG A 60 1.16 5.69 4.54
N THR A 61 1.68 6.15 3.41
CA THR A 61 2.20 7.51 3.24
C THR A 61 1.20 8.43 2.53
N LEU A 62 -0.07 8.03 2.38
CA LEU A 62 -1.10 8.80 1.67
C LEU A 62 -0.68 9.24 0.25
N GLY A 63 0.13 8.42 -0.42
CA GLY A 63 0.68 8.63 -1.76
C GLY A 63 2.00 9.40 -1.80
N HIS A 64 2.52 9.91 -0.68
CA HIS A 64 3.78 10.66 -0.64
C HIS A 64 5.05 9.83 -0.90
N VAL A 65 4.98 8.50 -0.96
CA VAL A 65 6.10 7.62 -1.31
C VAL A 65 6.80 8.06 -2.61
N GLU A 66 6.04 8.59 -3.57
CA GLU A 66 6.57 9.04 -4.86
C GLU A 66 7.42 10.31 -4.80
N SER A 67 7.36 11.08 -3.72
CA SER A 67 8.25 12.24 -3.54
C SER A 67 9.67 11.83 -3.18
N VAL A 68 9.87 10.58 -2.76
CA VAL A 68 11.17 10.04 -2.32
C VAL A 68 11.65 8.95 -3.27
N LEU A 69 10.75 8.02 -3.61
CA LEU A 69 11.02 6.92 -4.51
C LEU A 69 9.93 6.91 -5.58
N GLU A 70 10.24 7.47 -6.75
CA GLU A 70 9.34 7.43 -7.90
C GLU A 70 9.12 5.98 -8.37
N PRO A 71 7.94 5.61 -8.92
CA PRO A 71 7.69 4.25 -9.37
C PRO A 71 8.76 3.74 -10.36
N ARG A 72 9.18 4.57 -11.31
CA ARG A 72 10.24 4.18 -12.27
C ARG A 72 11.57 3.78 -11.62
N GLN A 73 11.84 4.19 -10.38
CA GLN A 73 13.08 3.87 -9.69
C GLN A 73 13.11 2.44 -9.15
N ILE A 74 11.97 1.75 -9.05
CA ILE A 74 11.90 0.32 -8.76
C ILE A 74 11.90 -0.55 -10.03
N MET A 75 12.10 0.04 -11.21
CA MET A 75 12.30 -0.73 -12.45
C MET A 75 13.69 -1.37 -12.48
N PRO A 76 13.88 -2.54 -13.13
CA PRO A 76 15.19 -3.19 -13.19
C PRO A 76 16.30 -2.36 -13.85
N GLU A 77 15.93 -1.41 -14.70
CA GLU A 77 16.86 -0.49 -15.36
C GLU A 77 17.32 0.67 -14.48
N SER A 78 16.72 0.84 -13.29
CA SER A 78 17.04 1.93 -12.36
C SER A 78 18.33 1.63 -11.59
N PRO A 79 19.23 2.61 -11.40
CA PRO A 79 20.45 2.43 -10.60
C PRO A 79 20.20 1.98 -9.15
N VAL A 80 19.04 2.34 -8.58
CA VAL A 80 18.68 2.03 -7.19
C VAL A 80 18.12 0.61 -7.05
N PHE A 81 17.68 -0.01 -8.15
CA PHE A 81 16.94 -1.25 -8.13
C PHE A 81 17.71 -2.43 -7.51
N ASP A 82 18.95 -2.63 -7.93
CA ASP A 82 19.78 -3.72 -7.42
C ASP A 82 20.03 -3.58 -5.92
N ASP A 83 20.15 -2.34 -5.44
CA ASP A 83 20.36 -2.05 -4.02
C ASP A 83 19.10 -2.29 -3.17
N LEU A 84 17.91 -2.24 -3.78
CA LEU A 84 16.66 -2.61 -3.11
C LEU A 84 16.55 -4.12 -2.91
N LEU A 85 17.04 -4.95 -3.85
CA LEU A 85 16.91 -6.40 -3.79
C LEU A 85 18.11 -7.11 -3.15
N ARG A 86 19.33 -6.58 -3.34
CA ARG A 86 20.56 -7.30 -3.05
C ARG A 86 21.06 -7.04 -1.62
N ARG A 87 21.48 -8.12 -0.95
CA ARG A 87 22.23 -8.05 0.30
C ARG A 87 23.69 -7.71 0.02
N SER A 88 24.07 -6.46 0.26
CA SER A 88 25.44 -5.96 0.15
C SER A 88 25.65 -4.73 1.02
N GLU A 89 26.90 -4.38 1.33
CA GLU A 89 27.21 -3.16 2.08
C GLU A 89 26.73 -1.90 1.35
N THR A 90 26.97 -1.82 0.03
CA THR A 90 26.47 -0.72 -0.82
C THR A 90 24.94 -0.64 -0.79
N GLY A 91 24.25 -1.77 -0.97
CA GLY A 91 22.79 -1.82 -0.94
C GLY A 91 22.22 -1.45 0.42
N SER A 92 22.86 -1.88 1.51
CA SER A 92 22.47 -1.50 2.87
C SER A 92 22.59 0.01 3.09
N TYR A 93 23.67 0.63 2.59
CA TYR A 93 23.86 2.07 2.68
C TYR A 93 22.81 2.85 1.88
N VAL A 94 22.53 2.44 0.64
CA VAL A 94 21.51 3.07 -0.19
C VAL A 94 20.12 2.95 0.43
N ARG A 95 19.76 1.77 0.96
CA ARG A 95 18.48 1.59 1.66
C ARG A 95 18.39 2.43 2.93
N GLN A 96 19.47 2.56 3.70
CA GLN A 96 19.48 3.46 4.87
C GLN A 96 19.24 4.93 4.46
N ARG A 97 19.85 5.40 3.37
CA ARG A 97 19.60 6.75 2.83
C ARG A 97 18.16 6.92 2.35
N LEU A 98 17.59 5.90 1.72
CA LEU A 98 16.17 5.91 1.32
C LEU A 98 15.23 5.93 2.52
N VAL A 99 15.54 5.18 3.57
CA VAL A 99 14.79 5.20 4.84
C VAL A 99 14.81 6.60 5.44
N GLU A 100 15.99 7.21 5.58
CA GLU A 100 16.13 8.59 6.07
C GLU A 100 15.34 9.60 5.21
N SER A 101 15.29 9.39 3.89
CA SER A 101 14.51 10.25 2.99
C SER A 101 13.01 9.95 3.08
N MET A 102 12.62 8.71 3.36
CA MET A 102 11.23 8.27 3.46
C MET A 102 10.55 8.81 4.73
N ASP A 103 11.32 9.12 5.77
CA ASP A 103 10.82 9.84 6.95
C ASP A 103 10.14 11.16 6.56
N ASP A 104 10.64 11.89 5.55
CA ASP A 104 9.98 13.11 5.05
C ASP A 104 8.58 12.84 4.48
N ALA A 105 8.41 11.72 3.75
CA ALA A 105 7.12 11.30 3.23
C ALA A 105 6.17 10.83 4.34
N CYS A 106 6.70 10.15 5.36
CA CYS A 106 5.97 9.74 6.55
C CYS A 106 5.48 10.97 7.34
N ASP A 107 6.34 11.97 7.54
CA ASP A 107 6.02 13.25 8.18
C ASP A 107 4.97 14.05 7.43
N LEU A 108 5.02 14.06 6.09
CA LEU A 108 3.97 14.66 5.27
C LEU A 108 2.62 13.95 5.46
N ALA A 109 2.63 12.62 5.43
CA ALA A 109 1.43 11.81 5.66
C ALA A 109 0.85 12.02 7.06
N PHE A 110 1.72 12.04 8.08
CA PHE A 110 1.34 12.26 9.48
C PHE A 110 0.71 13.63 9.68
N ARG A 111 1.34 14.70 9.16
CA ARG A 111 0.79 16.07 9.23
C ARG A 111 -0.55 16.17 8.53
N GLN A 112 -0.64 15.66 7.30
CA GLN A 112 -1.89 15.66 6.52
C GLN A 112 -3.00 14.89 7.24
N PHE A 113 -2.71 13.73 7.82
CA PHE A 113 -3.70 12.95 8.56
C PHE A 113 -4.13 13.62 9.86
N ARG A 114 -3.18 14.18 10.62
CA ARG A 114 -3.45 14.93 11.85
C ARG A 114 -4.40 16.10 11.60
N ASP A 115 -4.19 16.85 10.52
CA ASP A 115 -5.01 18.01 10.21
C ASP A 115 -6.44 17.57 9.83
N ARG A 116 -6.59 16.49 9.04
CA ARG A 116 -7.89 15.86 8.73
C ARG A 116 -8.57 15.26 9.97
N ALA A 117 -7.81 14.75 10.95
CA ALA A 117 -8.35 14.20 12.18
C ALA A 117 -8.81 15.31 13.14
N LYS A 118 -8.12 16.45 13.16
CA LYS A 118 -8.50 17.63 13.95
C LYS A 118 -9.87 18.16 13.55
N GLU A 119 -10.18 18.17 12.24
CA GLU A 119 -11.51 18.53 11.72
C GLU A 119 -12.66 17.70 12.31
N ARG A 120 -12.38 16.53 12.93
CA ARG A 120 -13.38 15.60 13.47
C ARG A 120 -13.52 15.63 15.00
N LEU A 121 -12.45 15.91 15.73
CA LEU A 121 -12.45 15.95 17.20
C LEU A 121 -13.21 17.16 17.77
N GLU A 122 -13.59 18.12 16.93
CA GLU A 122 -14.43 19.25 17.35
C GLU A 122 -15.86 18.83 17.73
N ASP A 123 -16.30 17.60 17.40
CA ASP A 123 -17.70 17.15 17.56
C ASP A 123 -17.98 16.07 18.63
N ASP A 124 -16.98 15.37 19.19
CA ASP A 124 -17.12 14.45 20.34
C ASP A 124 -15.77 13.77 20.57
N ASP A 125 -15.30 13.58 21.82
CA ASP A 125 -14.63 12.29 22.11
C ASP A 125 -14.40 11.96 23.60
N GLU A 126 -14.82 10.75 23.93
CA GLU A 126 -14.32 9.92 25.02
C GLU A 126 -13.02 9.23 24.59
N SER A 127 -12.02 9.12 25.48
CA SER A 127 -10.76 8.43 25.15
C SER A 127 -10.95 6.92 24.92
N VAL A 128 -10.70 6.42 23.71
CA VAL A 128 -10.69 4.98 23.39
C VAL A 128 -9.31 4.38 23.61
N THR A 129 -9.26 3.14 24.12
CA THR A 129 -8.02 2.38 24.33
C THR A 129 -7.81 1.44 23.15
N ILE A 130 -6.84 1.73 22.28
CA ILE A 130 -6.45 0.91 21.12
C ILE A 130 -4.98 0.50 21.28
N ASP A 131 -4.64 -0.69 20.82
CA ASP A 131 -3.27 -1.19 20.74
C ASP A 131 -2.75 -1.08 19.29
N PRO A 132 -1.84 -0.14 18.98
CA PRO A 132 -1.28 0.03 17.64
C PRO A 132 -0.58 -1.23 17.10
N GLU A 133 -0.06 -2.08 17.99
CA GLU A 133 0.56 -3.34 17.57
C GLU A 133 -0.45 -4.30 16.96
N ASN A 134 -1.72 -4.25 17.37
CA ASN A 134 -2.73 -5.22 16.97
C ASN A 134 -3.82 -4.67 16.03
N GLU A 135 -3.84 -3.36 15.78
CA GLU A 135 -4.73 -2.76 14.79
C GLU A 135 -4.39 -3.25 13.37
N ARG A 136 -5.42 -3.65 12.62
CA ARG A 136 -5.31 -4.19 11.26
C ARG A 136 -5.61 -3.14 10.20
N ASN A 137 -6.46 -2.17 10.53
CA ASN A 137 -6.84 -1.11 9.63
C ASN A 137 -5.72 -0.07 9.57
N PRO A 138 -5.13 0.20 8.40
CA PRO A 138 -4.22 1.33 8.27
C PRO A 138 -4.92 2.61 8.73
N LEU A 139 -4.24 3.40 9.55
CA LEU A 139 -4.76 4.64 10.12
C LEU A 139 -6.06 4.46 10.96
N MET A 140 -6.39 3.24 11.38
CA MET A 140 -7.69 2.85 11.96
C MET A 140 -8.90 3.14 11.06
N ARG A 141 -8.73 3.07 9.73
CA ARG A 141 -9.79 3.41 8.78
C ARG A 141 -10.03 2.24 7.81
N PRO A 142 -11.21 1.60 7.85
CA PRO A 142 -11.53 0.49 6.94
C PRO A 142 -11.44 0.84 5.45
N ALA A 143 -11.67 2.10 5.08
CA ALA A 143 -11.49 2.53 3.71
C ALA A 143 -10.04 2.35 3.23
N PHE A 144 -9.05 2.58 4.10
CA PHE A 144 -7.65 2.37 3.77
C PHE A 144 -7.30 0.87 3.75
N GLU A 145 -7.90 0.05 4.62
CA GLU A 145 -7.76 -1.42 4.55
C GLU A 145 -8.33 -2.00 3.24
N ARG A 146 -9.53 -1.54 2.85
CA ARG A 146 -10.16 -1.91 1.57
C ARG A 146 -9.32 -1.47 0.38
N LEU A 147 -8.75 -0.27 0.44
CA LEU A 147 -7.86 0.23 -0.60
C LEU A 147 -6.59 -0.62 -0.69
N ASP A 148 -5.92 -0.89 0.44
CA ASP A 148 -4.70 -1.69 0.50
C ASP A 148 -4.93 -3.11 -0.04
N THR A 149 -5.98 -3.79 0.46
CA THR A 149 -6.32 -5.15 0.05
C THR A 149 -6.75 -5.21 -1.42
N GLY A 150 -7.53 -4.22 -1.87
CA GLY A 150 -8.00 -4.14 -3.25
C GLY A 150 -6.86 -3.94 -4.24
N GLN A 151 -5.97 -2.99 -3.97
CA GLN A 151 -4.78 -2.73 -4.79
C GLN A 151 -3.83 -3.92 -4.80
N SER A 152 -3.56 -4.50 -3.64
CA SER A 152 -2.73 -5.69 -3.50
C SER A 152 -3.28 -6.88 -4.31
N LYS A 153 -4.59 -7.12 -4.24
CA LYS A 153 -5.26 -8.15 -5.05
C LYS A 153 -5.09 -7.89 -6.55
N ALA A 154 -5.33 -6.66 -7.00
CA ALA A 154 -5.19 -6.30 -8.41
C ALA A 154 -3.75 -6.49 -8.92
N LEU A 155 -2.74 -6.16 -8.09
CA LEU A 155 -1.34 -6.43 -8.39
C LEU A 155 -1.03 -7.92 -8.43
N ARG A 156 -1.62 -8.73 -7.55
CA ARG A 156 -1.41 -10.19 -7.52
C ARG A 156 -1.97 -10.84 -8.78
N GLU A 157 -3.19 -10.48 -9.18
CA GLU A 157 -3.80 -10.95 -10.43
C GLU A 157 -2.95 -10.56 -11.65
N LEU A 158 -2.44 -9.33 -11.68
CA LEU A 158 -1.50 -8.92 -12.72
C LEU A 158 -0.20 -9.73 -12.67
N TRP A 159 0.36 -9.96 -11.49
CA TRP A 159 1.61 -10.70 -11.33
C TRP A 159 1.48 -12.15 -11.82
N THR A 160 0.35 -12.82 -11.52
CA THR A 160 0.09 -14.20 -11.94
C THR A 160 -0.22 -14.34 -13.43
N GLY A 161 -0.74 -13.30 -14.07
CA GLY A 161 -1.26 -13.40 -15.44
C GLY A 161 -2.73 -13.84 -15.47
N PHE A 162 -3.29 -13.92 -16.68
CA PHE A 162 -4.71 -14.13 -16.94
C PHE A 162 -4.94 -15.25 -17.96
N ASP A 163 -6.02 -16.02 -17.81
CA ASP A 163 -6.33 -17.12 -18.72
C ASP A 163 -6.96 -16.64 -20.04
N SER A 164 -7.51 -15.42 -20.04
CA SER A 164 -8.18 -14.88 -21.22
C SER A 164 -8.21 -13.36 -21.28
N ARG A 165 -8.31 -12.81 -22.50
CA ARG A 165 -8.52 -11.37 -22.71
C ARG A 165 -9.77 -10.83 -22.00
N ARG A 166 -10.78 -11.68 -21.81
CA ARG A 166 -12.00 -11.35 -21.06
C ARG A 166 -11.68 -11.09 -19.59
N GLU A 167 -10.76 -11.84 -18.99
CA GLU A 167 -10.31 -11.63 -17.61
C GLU A 167 -9.48 -10.36 -17.49
N VAL A 168 -8.57 -10.10 -18.43
CA VAL A 168 -7.83 -8.83 -18.51
C VAL A 168 -8.80 -7.63 -18.52
N THR A 169 -9.88 -7.72 -19.30
CA THR A 169 -10.89 -6.65 -19.37
C THR A 169 -11.67 -6.47 -18.07
N ARG A 170 -11.99 -7.57 -17.37
CA ARG A 170 -12.65 -7.51 -16.05
C ARG A 170 -11.73 -6.94 -14.99
N TRP A 171 -10.47 -7.37 -15.00
CA TRP A 171 -9.42 -6.87 -14.13
C TRP A 171 -9.22 -5.36 -14.30
N LEU A 172 -9.16 -4.85 -15.53
CA LEU A 172 -9.02 -3.40 -15.75
C LEU A 172 -10.22 -2.60 -15.18
N ARG A 173 -11.42 -3.19 -15.18
CA ARG A 173 -12.59 -2.59 -14.53
C ARG A 173 -12.46 -2.61 -13.00
N SER A 174 -11.95 -3.69 -12.40
CA SER A 174 -11.73 -3.74 -10.93
C SER A 174 -10.63 -2.78 -10.49
N VAL A 175 -9.57 -2.60 -11.31
CA VAL A 175 -8.51 -1.60 -11.08
C VAL A 175 -9.13 -0.21 -10.87
N THR A 176 -10.13 0.17 -11.67
CA THR A 176 -10.80 1.47 -11.53
C THR A 176 -11.41 1.66 -10.14
N ALA A 177 -11.98 0.61 -9.54
CA ALA A 177 -12.57 0.70 -8.21
C ALA A 177 -11.49 0.85 -7.13
N VAL A 178 -10.38 0.12 -7.26
CA VAL A 178 -9.27 0.14 -6.27
C VAL A 178 -8.30 1.30 -6.49
N THR A 179 -8.56 2.14 -7.50
CA THR A 179 -7.86 3.41 -7.71
C THR A 179 -8.79 4.63 -7.53
N ASN A 180 -9.95 4.48 -6.88
CA ASN A 180 -10.92 5.58 -6.67
C ASN A 180 -11.35 6.30 -7.96
N GLY A 181 -11.40 5.58 -9.10
CA GLY A 181 -11.72 6.18 -10.39
C GLY A 181 -10.55 6.90 -11.08
N GLU A 182 -9.40 7.01 -10.43
CA GLU A 182 -8.12 7.41 -11.02
C GLU A 182 -7.68 6.29 -11.96
N LYS A 183 -8.35 6.17 -13.11
CA LYS A 183 -7.98 5.18 -14.12
C LYS A 183 -6.55 5.48 -14.56
N PRO A 184 -5.69 4.47 -14.67
CA PRO A 184 -4.40 4.67 -15.30
C PRO A 184 -4.63 5.19 -16.73
N GLN A 185 -4.33 6.47 -16.94
CA GLN A 185 -4.56 7.12 -18.23
C GLN A 185 -3.80 6.36 -19.31
N GLY A 186 -4.46 6.03 -20.41
CA GLY A 186 -3.84 5.29 -21.50
C GLY A 186 -3.80 3.77 -21.34
N ALA A 187 -4.05 3.19 -20.16
CA ALA A 187 -3.94 1.73 -19.98
C ALA A 187 -4.82 0.91 -20.94
N VAL A 188 -6.06 1.34 -21.19
CA VAL A 188 -6.93 0.70 -22.20
C VAL A 188 -6.29 0.79 -23.59
N ASN A 189 -5.79 1.98 -23.96
CA ASN A 189 -5.15 2.21 -25.26
C ASN A 189 -3.86 1.40 -25.40
N ASP A 190 -3.06 1.27 -24.34
CA ASP A 190 -1.82 0.50 -24.32
C ASP A 190 -2.10 -0.98 -24.50
N LEU A 191 -3.11 -1.50 -23.80
CA LEU A 191 -3.58 -2.88 -23.95
C LEU A 191 -4.14 -3.17 -25.35
N GLU A 192 -4.81 -2.20 -25.97
CA GLU A 192 -5.34 -2.34 -27.32
C GLU A 192 -4.25 -2.24 -28.40
N ARG A 193 -3.21 -1.42 -28.18
CA ARG A 193 -2.14 -1.15 -29.17
C ARG A 193 -0.95 -2.11 -29.08
N SER A 194 -0.72 -2.72 -27.92
CA SER A 194 0.47 -3.55 -27.68
C SER A 194 0.11 -5.04 -27.67
N SER A 195 0.34 -5.71 -28.81
CA SER A 195 0.26 -7.18 -28.88
C SER A 195 1.22 -7.86 -27.89
N PRO A 196 2.49 -7.41 -27.71
CA PRO A 196 3.40 -8.02 -26.74
C PRO A 196 2.96 -7.88 -25.29
N LEU A 197 2.33 -6.76 -24.90
CA LEU A 197 1.78 -6.60 -23.56
C LEU A 197 0.60 -7.57 -23.34
N MET A 198 -0.31 -7.68 -24.31
CA MET A 198 -1.43 -8.62 -24.22
C MET A 198 -0.94 -10.07 -24.16
N GLU A 199 0.05 -10.45 -24.95
CA GLU A 199 0.69 -11.77 -24.89
C GLU A 199 1.28 -12.04 -23.51
N ALA A 200 2.05 -11.09 -22.96
CA ALA A 200 2.62 -11.22 -21.62
C ALA A 200 1.56 -11.28 -20.51
N LEU A 201 0.41 -10.62 -20.68
CA LEU A 201 -0.70 -10.71 -19.73
C LEU A 201 -1.38 -12.08 -19.75
N LEU A 202 -1.37 -12.76 -20.90
CA LEU A 202 -2.00 -14.07 -21.08
C LEU A 202 -1.05 -15.25 -20.85
N ASP A 203 0.21 -14.96 -20.51
CA ASP A 203 1.25 -15.96 -20.28
C ASP A 203 1.62 -16.02 -18.79
N SER A 204 1.08 -16.99 -18.06
CA SER A 204 1.34 -17.16 -16.62
C SER A 204 2.70 -17.79 -16.30
N GLU A 205 3.37 -18.39 -17.28
CA GLU A 205 4.49 -19.31 -17.04
C GLU A 205 5.86 -18.67 -17.34
N SER A 206 5.92 -17.73 -18.29
CA SER A 206 7.19 -17.17 -18.74
C SER A 206 7.75 -16.10 -17.80
N ASP A 207 9.03 -16.21 -17.47
CA ASP A 207 9.78 -15.16 -16.75
C ASP A 207 9.78 -13.83 -17.52
N GLY A 208 9.86 -13.89 -18.85
CA GLY A 208 9.79 -12.70 -19.71
C GLY A 208 8.42 -12.01 -19.66
N ALA A 209 7.36 -12.81 -19.56
CA ALA A 209 6.00 -12.30 -19.37
C ALA A 209 5.85 -11.67 -17.98
N THR A 210 6.37 -12.33 -16.93
CA THR A 210 6.39 -11.81 -15.56
C THR A 210 7.08 -10.44 -15.48
N LEU A 211 8.25 -10.29 -16.10
CA LEU A 211 8.95 -9.00 -16.13
C LEU A 211 8.17 -7.93 -16.90
N THR A 212 7.49 -8.29 -17.99
CA THR A 212 6.64 -7.35 -18.74
C THR A 212 5.45 -6.89 -17.90
N ARG A 213 4.81 -7.81 -17.17
CA ARG A 213 3.72 -7.48 -16.23
C ARG A 213 4.20 -6.64 -15.06
N TYR A 214 5.40 -6.90 -14.53
CA TYR A 214 6.05 -6.06 -13.52
C TYR A 214 6.24 -4.63 -14.03
N ARG A 215 6.84 -4.45 -15.21
CA ARG A 215 7.03 -3.13 -15.81
C ARG A 215 5.71 -2.41 -15.98
N PHE A 216 4.67 -3.09 -16.46
CA PHE A 216 3.33 -2.51 -16.56
C PHE A 216 2.75 -2.10 -15.19
N ALA A 217 2.90 -2.94 -14.16
CA ALA A 217 2.47 -2.60 -12.80
C ALA A 217 3.13 -1.30 -12.32
N VAL A 218 4.46 -1.20 -12.49
CA VAL A 218 5.25 -0.06 -12.04
C VAL A 218 4.94 1.21 -12.83
N SER A 219 4.82 1.13 -14.16
CA SER A 219 4.59 2.31 -15.01
C SER A 219 3.16 2.82 -14.94
N THR A 220 2.20 1.93 -14.66
CA THR A 220 0.79 2.20 -14.93
C THR A 220 -0.05 2.09 -13.66
N LEU A 221 0.12 1.05 -12.85
CA LEU A 221 -0.72 0.85 -11.67
C LEU A 221 -0.24 1.61 -10.44
N LEU A 222 1.06 1.62 -10.15
CA LEU A 222 1.57 2.31 -8.96
C LEU A 222 1.24 3.82 -8.95
N PRO A 223 1.37 4.56 -10.06
CA PRO A 223 0.92 5.95 -10.11
C PRO A 223 -0.58 6.10 -9.78
N ALA A 224 -1.42 5.20 -10.28
CA ALA A 224 -2.85 5.21 -9.97
C ALA A 224 -3.13 4.86 -8.49
N CYS A 225 -2.33 3.97 -7.89
CA CYS A 225 -2.41 3.64 -6.47
C CYS A 225 -2.04 4.84 -5.59
N ASN A 226 -0.98 5.57 -5.93
CA ASN A 226 -0.57 6.81 -5.26
C ASN A 226 -1.67 7.86 -5.34
N ALA A 227 -2.24 8.08 -6.54
CA ALA A 227 -3.32 9.02 -6.75
C ALA A 227 -4.56 8.67 -5.89
N ALA A 228 -4.94 7.39 -5.84
CA ALA A 228 -6.05 6.92 -5.03
C ALA A 228 -5.82 7.13 -3.52
N ALA A 229 -4.61 6.88 -3.03
CA ALA A 229 -4.25 7.12 -1.64
C ALA A 229 -4.29 8.61 -1.27
N ARG A 230 -3.90 9.51 -2.19
CA ARG A 230 -3.98 10.96 -2.00
C ARG A 230 -5.43 11.46 -1.89
N THR A 231 -6.32 10.91 -2.72
CA THR A 231 -7.72 11.33 -2.83
C THR A 231 -8.63 10.72 -1.76
N LEU A 232 -8.23 9.61 -1.13
CA LEU A 232 -9.04 8.97 -0.11
C LEU A 232 -9.26 9.89 1.09
N ARG A 233 -10.53 10.27 1.32
CA ARG A 233 -10.99 10.96 2.52
C ARG A 233 -11.47 9.91 3.51
N GLY A 234 -10.85 9.86 4.69
CA GLY A 234 -11.08 8.82 5.70
C GLY A 234 -12.41 8.92 6.45
N SER A 235 -13.50 9.34 5.80
CA SER A 235 -14.82 9.52 6.43
C SER A 235 -15.58 8.21 6.67
N GLU A 236 -15.20 7.11 6.02
CA GLU A 236 -15.80 5.80 6.26
C GLU A 236 -15.13 5.13 7.47
N SER A 237 -15.67 5.41 8.67
CA SER A 237 -15.27 4.74 9.91
C SER A 237 -15.77 3.30 9.95
N ALA A 238 -15.07 2.45 10.70
CA ALA A 238 -15.53 1.14 11.13
C ALA A 238 -16.70 1.29 12.12
N ASN A 239 -17.90 1.61 11.64
CA ASN A 239 -19.09 1.22 12.40
C ASN A 239 -19.38 -0.25 12.08
N VAL A 240 -18.54 -1.13 12.61
CA VAL A 240 -18.78 -2.58 12.65
C VAL A 240 -18.55 -3.04 14.09
N ASP A 241 -19.38 -2.53 15.01
CA ASP A 241 -20.12 -3.34 15.99
C ASP A 241 -20.82 -2.40 16.98
N SER A 242 -22.11 -2.12 16.77
CA SER A 242 -23.01 -1.71 17.86
C SER A 242 -24.50 -1.99 17.60
N ASP A 243 -24.87 -2.74 16.55
CA ASP A 243 -26.29 -2.94 16.19
C ASP A 243 -26.77 -4.41 16.22
N MET A 244 -26.06 -5.29 16.93
CA MET A 244 -26.48 -6.68 17.20
C MET A 244 -26.97 -6.90 18.65
N GLY A 245 -27.44 -5.83 19.33
CA GLY A 245 -27.85 -5.90 20.75
C GLY A 245 -29.25 -5.36 21.10
N LYS A 246 -30.08 -4.97 20.12
CA LYS A 246 -31.37 -4.27 20.39
C LYS A 246 -32.64 -4.92 19.81
N TRP A 247 -32.63 -6.22 19.54
CA TRP A 247 -33.84 -6.94 19.07
C TRP A 247 -34.26 -8.13 19.93
N GLU A 248 -33.87 -8.17 21.21
CA GLU A 248 -34.48 -9.08 22.20
C GLU A 248 -34.83 -8.32 23.48
N ARG A 249 -35.98 -7.63 23.46
CA ARG A 249 -36.94 -7.48 24.57
C ARG A 249 -38.03 -6.50 24.16
N GLY A 250 -39.23 -7.03 23.98
CA GLY A 250 -40.47 -6.31 23.68
C GLY A 250 -41.55 -7.29 23.30
#